data_AF-A0A024UUX5-F1
#
_entry.id   AF-A0A024UUX5-F1
#
_cell.length_a   1.000
_cell.length_b   1.000
_cell.length_c   1.000
_cell.angle_alpha   90.00
_cell.angle_beta   90.00
_cell.angle_gamma   90.00
#
_symmetry.space_group_name_H-M   'P 1'
#
loop_
_entity.id
_entity.type
_entity.pdbx_description
1 polymer ?
#
loop_
_entity_poly.entity_id
_entity_poly.type
_entity_poly.pdbx_seq_one_letter_code
_entity_poly.pdbx_strand_id
1 'polypeptide(L)'
;MPLQVNVQAIVAALKTSIREYNASLLSRAYTSVSTAVVAQALGLSHDDALSYCASHHWDVKGTLAFPKHAGDRAPVDPLPSDMDHLHKLSSYILHLEGQTSLKI
;
A
#
# COMPACT_ATOMS: atom_id res chain seq x y z
N MET A 1 -1.43 1.97 38.42
CA MET A 1 -0.80 0.63 38.41
C MET A 1 -0.14 0.44 37.06
N PRO A 2 1.20 0.39 36.97
CA PRO A 2 1.86 0.11 35.69
C PRO A 2 1.58 -1.34 35.28
N LEU A 3 1.21 -1.55 34.00
CA LEU A 3 0.97 -2.88 33.43
C LEU A 3 2.26 -3.73 33.51
N GLN A 4 2.15 -5.05 33.68
CA GLN A 4 3.32 -5.93 33.72
C GLN A 4 4.17 -5.79 32.44
N VAL A 5 5.50 -5.87 32.55
CA VAL A 5 6.49 -5.57 31.48
C VAL A 5 6.18 -6.27 30.16
N ASN A 6 5.68 -7.51 30.22
CA ASN A 6 5.32 -8.28 29.03
C ASN A 6 4.07 -7.70 28.31
N VAL A 7 3.08 -7.25 29.08
CA VAL A 7 1.88 -6.61 28.53
C VAL A 7 2.21 -5.22 27.96
N GLN A 8 3.14 -4.50 28.58
CA GLN A 8 3.61 -3.21 28.04
C GLN A 8 4.28 -3.37 26.68
N ALA A 9 5.11 -4.39 26.49
CA ALA A 9 5.75 -4.68 25.21
C ALA A 9 4.72 -5.01 24.11
N ILE A 10 3.71 -5.83 24.43
CA ILE A 10 2.62 -6.17 23.49
C ILE A 10 1.80 -4.93 23.14
N VAL A 11 1.45 -4.10 24.12
CA VAL A 11 0.70 -2.85 23.90
C VAL A 11 1.52 -1.87 23.04
N ALA A 12 2.83 -1.80 23.24
CA ALA A 12 3.70 -0.97 22.42
C ALA A 12 3.74 -1.46 20.96
N ALA A 13 3.91 -2.77 20.74
CA ALA A 13 3.89 -3.36 19.40
C ALA A 13 2.54 -3.14 18.70
N LEU A 14 1.43 -3.29 19.43
CA LEU A 14 0.09 -3.05 18.90
C LEU A 14 -0.11 -1.57 18.51
N LYS A 15 0.35 -0.62 19.33
CA LYS A 15 0.29 0.81 19.00
C LYS A 15 1.04 1.13 17.72
N THR A 16 2.21 0.53 17.52
CA THR A 16 2.99 0.70 16.27
C THR A 16 2.24 0.12 15.07
N SER A 17 1.69 -1.09 15.19
CA SER A 17 0.93 -1.73 14.11
C SER A 17 -0.32 -0.93 13.71
N ILE A 18 -1.07 -0.43 14.69
CA ILE A 18 -2.25 0.42 14.43
C ILE A 18 -1.83 1.73 13.74
N ARG A 19 -0.70 2.32 14.14
CA ARG A 19 -0.18 3.54 13.53
C ARG A 19 0.19 3.33 12.06
N GLU A 20 0.90 2.24 11.76
CA GLU A 20 1.26 1.87 10.39
C GLU A 20 0.02 1.62 9.54
N TYR A 21 -0.97 0.92 10.08
CA TYR A 21 -2.25 0.70 9.41
C TYR A 21 -2.98 2.01 9.10
N ASN A 22 -3.08 2.91 10.09
CA ASN A 22 -3.72 4.21 9.90
C ASN A 22 -2.97 5.07 8.90
N ALA A 23 -1.64 5.05 8.90
CA ALA A 23 -0.84 5.74 7.90
C ALA A 23 -1.08 5.20 6.49
N SER A 24 -1.15 3.87 6.32
CA SER A 24 -1.50 3.22 5.06
C SER A 24 -2.91 3.62 4.60
N LEU A 25 -3.89 3.62 5.50
CA LEU A 25 -5.26 4.00 5.19
C LEU A 25 -5.36 5.48 4.77
N LEU A 26 -4.71 6.39 5.48
CA LEU A 26 -4.65 7.80 5.13
C LEU A 26 -4.05 8.00 3.74
N SER A 27 -2.96 7.29 3.45
CA SER A 27 -2.33 7.32 2.13
C SER A 27 -3.24 6.79 1.02
N ARG A 28 -4.20 5.90 1.33
CA ARG A 28 -5.11 5.30 0.35
C ARG A 28 -6.40 6.07 0.14
N ALA A 29 -6.93 6.66 1.20
CA ALA A 29 -8.25 7.27 1.20
C ALA A 29 -8.21 8.79 0.94
N TYR A 30 -7.07 9.44 1.20
CA TYR A 30 -6.97 10.89 1.16
C TYR A 30 -5.80 11.36 0.32
N THR A 31 -6.09 12.20 -0.67
CA THR A 31 -5.08 12.94 -1.44
C THR A 31 -4.53 14.14 -0.67
N SER A 32 -5.36 14.72 0.20
CA SER A 32 -4.98 15.76 1.16
C SER A 32 -5.76 15.57 2.46
N VAL A 33 -5.11 15.84 3.59
CA VAL A 33 -5.71 15.72 4.92
C VAL A 33 -5.09 16.76 5.85
N SER A 34 -5.86 17.29 6.79
CA SER A 34 -5.29 18.24 7.75
C SER A 34 -4.29 17.57 8.68
N THR A 35 -3.22 18.28 9.03
CA THR A 35 -2.19 17.81 9.97
C THR A 35 -2.76 17.53 11.35
N ALA A 36 -3.84 18.22 11.75
CA ALA A 36 -4.59 17.94 12.97
C ALA A 36 -5.28 16.57 12.94
N VAL A 37 -5.90 16.20 11.81
CA VAL A 37 -6.54 14.88 11.64
C VAL A 37 -5.48 13.78 11.58
N VAL A 38 -4.33 14.03 10.95
CA VAL A 38 -3.19 13.09 10.94
C VAL A 38 -2.68 12.82 12.35
N ALA A 39 -2.49 13.87 13.16
CA ALA A 39 -2.06 13.73 14.55
C ALA A 39 -3.05 12.89 15.38
N GLN A 40 -4.36 13.14 15.22
CA GLN A 40 -5.40 12.36 15.88
C GLN A 40 -5.44 10.90 15.40
N ALA A 41 -5.34 10.67 14.09
CA ALA A 41 -5.38 9.33 13.51
C ALA A 41 -4.17 8.47 13.89
N LEU A 42 -2.98 9.07 14.03
CA LEU A 42 -1.76 8.37 14.42
C LEU A 42 -1.58 8.29 15.95
N GLY A 43 -2.43 8.97 16.72
CA GLY A 43 -2.31 9.08 18.17
C GLY A 43 -1.02 9.75 18.61
N LEU A 44 -0.58 10.77 17.86
CA LEU A 44 0.67 11.50 18.04
C LEU A 44 0.42 12.96 18.40
N SER A 45 1.43 13.61 18.97
CA SER A 45 1.42 15.07 19.10
C SER A 45 1.52 15.72 17.72
N HIS A 46 1.17 17.00 17.61
CA HIS A 46 1.22 17.70 16.33
C HIS A 46 2.64 17.74 15.73
N ASP A 47 3.66 17.94 16.58
CA ASP A 47 5.06 18.01 16.17
C ASP A 47 5.59 16.63 15.74
N ASP A 48 5.23 15.58 16.48
CA ASP A 48 5.56 14.19 16.11
C ASP A 48 4.87 13.78 14.81
N ALA A 49 3.64 14.24 14.58
CA ALA A 49 2.91 13.96 13.34
C ALA A 49 3.58 14.62 12.13
N LEU A 50 4.12 15.84 12.26
CA LEU A 50 4.90 16.50 11.21
C LEU A 50 6.20 15.75 10.94
N SER A 51 6.91 15.36 11.99
CA SER A 51 8.12 14.54 11.89
C SER A 51 7.84 13.19 11.22
N TYR A 52 6.69 12.58 11.51
CA TYR A 52 6.22 11.36 10.87
C TYR A 52 5.87 11.56 9.40
N CYS A 53 5.19 12.66 9.04
CA CYS A 53 4.95 13.01 7.64
C CYS A 53 6.27 13.16 6.87
N ALA A 54 7.28 13.80 7.47
CA ALA A 54 8.59 13.97 6.86
C ALA A 54 9.32 12.64 6.65
N SER A 55 9.32 11.74 7.64
CA SER A 55 9.94 10.41 7.49
C SER A 55 9.24 9.53 6.46
N HIS A 56 7.92 9.69 6.30
CA HIS A 56 7.12 8.99 5.30
C HIS A 56 7.04 9.70 3.94
N HIS A 57 7.86 10.74 3.70
CA HIS A 57 7.94 11.51 2.45
C HIS A 57 6.62 12.17 2.01
N TRP A 58 5.72 12.43 2.96
CA TRP A 58 4.48 13.15 2.71
C TRP A 58 4.76 14.63 2.59
N ASP A 59 4.20 15.28 1.57
CA ASP A 59 4.38 16.72 1.42
C ASP A 59 3.45 17.42 2.42
N VAL A 60 3.98 18.39 3.17
CA VAL A 60 3.18 19.21 4.09
C VAL A 60 3.21 20.65 3.62
N LYS A 61 2.04 21.21 3.33
CA LYS A 61 1.87 22.63 2.96
C LYS A 61 0.98 23.30 4.01
N GLY A 62 1.60 24.04 4.93
CA GLY A 62 0.91 24.71 6.02
C GLY A 62 0.19 23.71 6.93
N THR A 63 -1.14 23.73 6.92
CA THR A 63 -2.00 22.86 7.76
C THR A 63 -2.47 21.58 7.05
N LEU A 64 -2.05 21.36 5.81
CA LEU A 64 -2.43 20.19 5.02
C LEU A 64 -1.23 19.30 4.75
N ALA A 65 -1.38 18.01 5.07
CA ALA A 65 -0.51 16.94 4.62
C ALA A 65 -1.08 16.32 3.35
N PHE A 66 -0.18 15.91 2.47
CA PHE A 66 -0.47 15.20 1.22
C PHE A 66 0.16 13.82 1.34
N PRO A 67 -0.60 12.83 1.86
CA PRO A 67 -0.13 11.47 1.96
C PRO A 67 0.25 10.96 0.57
N LYS A 68 1.52 10.60 0.41
CA LYS A 68 1.94 9.86 -0.77
C LYS A 68 1.57 8.41 -0.54
N HIS A 69 0.78 7.85 -1.45
CA HIS A 69 0.65 6.40 -1.52
C HIS A 69 2.07 5.80 -1.56
N ALA A 70 2.38 4.84 -0.70
CA ALA A 70 3.60 4.01 -0.78
C ALA A 70 3.57 3.06 -1.99
N GLY A 71 2.96 3.52 -3.06
CA GLY A 71 2.64 2.86 -4.29
C GLY A 71 1.84 3.88 -5.10
N ASP A 72 2.47 4.69 -5.94
CA ASP A 72 2.66 4.19 -7.31
C ASP A 72 2.56 2.67 -7.34
N ARG A 73 1.31 2.19 -7.28
CA ARG A 73 1.00 0.78 -7.42
C ARG A 73 1.56 0.54 -8.79
N ALA A 74 2.80 0.00 -8.88
CA ALA A 74 3.42 -0.43 -10.12
C ALA A 74 2.26 -0.97 -10.94
N PRO A 75 1.93 -0.31 -12.06
CA PRO A 75 0.61 -0.38 -12.68
C PRO A 75 0.22 -1.81 -12.59
N VAL A 76 -0.80 -2.14 -11.76
CA VAL A 76 -1.19 -3.54 -11.46
C VAL A 76 -1.03 -4.24 -12.76
N ASP A 77 -0.01 -5.10 -12.89
CA ASP A 77 0.50 -5.57 -14.18
C ASP A 77 -0.72 -5.72 -15.05
N PRO A 78 -0.91 -4.88 -16.10
CA PRO A 78 -2.20 -4.77 -16.76
C PRO A 78 -2.55 -6.20 -17.08
N LEU A 79 -3.58 -6.70 -16.39
CA LEU A 79 -3.95 -8.11 -16.39
C LEU A 79 -3.84 -8.51 -17.86
N PRO A 80 -2.87 -9.37 -18.26
CA PRO A 80 -2.42 -9.45 -19.65
C PRO A 80 -3.67 -9.55 -20.47
N SER A 81 -3.87 -8.56 -21.35
CA SER A 81 -5.19 -8.25 -21.90
C SER A 81 -5.81 -9.56 -22.37
N ASP A 82 -7.10 -9.77 -22.12
CA ASP A 82 -7.79 -11.02 -22.46
C ASP A 82 -7.44 -11.49 -23.89
N MET A 83 -7.21 -10.53 -24.79
CA MET A 83 -6.70 -10.71 -26.15
C MET A 83 -5.28 -11.30 -26.27
N ASP A 84 -4.32 -10.89 -25.44
CA ASP A 84 -2.96 -11.45 -25.43
C ASP A 84 -2.97 -12.90 -24.95
N HIS A 85 -3.84 -13.23 -23.99
CA HIS A 85 -4.06 -14.61 -23.57
C HIS A 85 -4.73 -15.43 -24.67
N LEU A 86 -5.75 -14.88 -25.34
CA LEU A 86 -6.46 -15.55 -26.43
C LEU A 86 -5.53 -15.82 -27.62
N HIS A 87 -4.65 -14.86 -27.95
CA HIS A 87 -3.63 -15.00 -28.98
C HIS A 87 -2.57 -16.05 -28.62
N LYS A 88 -2.15 -16.12 -27.35
CA LYS A 88 -1.22 -17.17 -26.87
C LYS A 88 -1.87 -18.56 -26.96
N LEU A 89 -3.14 -18.68 -26.56
CA LEU A 89 -3.88 -19.94 -26.63
C LEU A 89 -4.08 -20.39 -28.09
N SER A 90 -4.46 -19.49 -29.00
CA SER A 90 -4.63 -19.82 -30.41
C SER A 90 -3.31 -20.24 -31.07
N SER A 91 -2.22 -19.53 -30.77
CA SER A 91 -0.87 -19.85 -31.26
C SER A 91 -0.38 -21.19 -30.73
N TYR A 92 -0.70 -21.51 -29.47
CA TYR A 92 -0.33 -22.78 -28.86
C TYR A 92 -1.07 -23.97 -29.48
N ILE A 93 -2.37 -23.83 -29.76
CA ILE A 93 -3.16 -24.87 -30.45
C ILE A 93 -2.60 -25.12 -31.85
N LEU A 94 -2.34 -24.08 -32.64
CA LEU A 94 -1.73 -24.19 -33.97
C LEU A 94 -0.37 -24.91 -33.93
N HIS A 95 0.45 -24.60 -32.92
CA HIS A 95 1.74 -25.26 -32.75
C HIS A 95 1.58 -26.75 -32.44
N LEU A 96 0.66 -27.10 -31.55
CA LEU A 96 0.36 -28.49 -31.22
C LEU A 96 -0.15 -29.26 -32.44
N GLU A 97 -1.08 -28.68 -33.21
CA GLU A 97 -1.62 -29.29 -34.43
C GLU A 97 -0.54 -29.57 -35.47
N GLY A 98 0.39 -28.63 -35.66
CA GLY A 98 1.53 -28.81 -36.56
C GLY A 98 2.48 -29.93 -36.09
N GLN A 99 2.68 -30.07 -34.78
CA GLN A 99 3.51 -31.14 -34.21
C GLN A 99 2.82 -32.51 -34.21
N THR A 100 1.49 -32.57 -34.09
CA THR A 100 0.74 -33.84 -34.19
C THR A 100 0.52 -34.30 -35.62
N SER A 101 0.36 -33.38 -36.58
CA SER A 101 0.17 -33.73 -38.01
C SER A 101 1.45 -34.26 -38.68
N LEU A 102 2.62 -34.03 -38.06
CA LEU A 102 3.91 -34.61 -38.46
C LEU A 102 4.14 -36.03 -37.92
N LYS A 103 3.16 -36.63 -37.22
CA LYS A 103 3.29 -37.92 -36.54
C LYS A 103 2.26 -38.99 -36.97
N ILE A 104 1.61 -38.83 -38.12
CA ILE A 104 0.76 -39.87 -38.75
C ILE A 104 1.29 -40.17 -40.14
#